data_AF-A0A1B9NUX7-F1
#
_entry.id   AF-A0A1B9NUX7-F1
#
_cell.length_a   1.000
_cell.length_b   1.000
_cell.length_c   1.000
_cell.angle_alpha   90.00
_cell.angle_beta   90.00
_cell.angle_gamma   90.00
#
_symmetry.space_group_name_H-M   'P 1'
#
loop_
_entity.id
_entity.type
_entity.pdbx_description
1 polymer ?
#
loop_
_entity_poly.entity_id
_entity_poly.type
_entity_poly.pdbx_seq_one_letter_code
_entity_poly.pdbx_strand_id
1 'polypeptide(L)' 'MSRNAKYEAKKKAEGLKKVTLWIPSDRESEFQLLATACCDYRHLSFNTLRDTSSGKYVSLERL' A
#
# COMPACT_ATOMS: atom_id res chain seq x y z
N MET A 1 -11.26 25.44 6.38
CA MET A 1 -10.35 24.30 6.12
C MET A 1 -10.05 24.20 4.63
N SER A 2 -8.78 24.02 4.27
CA SER A 2 -8.40 23.77 2.87
C SER A 2 -9.01 22.46 2.35
N ARG A 3 -9.12 22.30 1.03
CA ARG A 3 -9.57 21.06 0.39
C ARG A 3 -8.78 19.85 0.89
N ASN A 4 -7.47 20.01 1.06
CA ASN A 4 -6.59 18.96 1.56
C ASN A 4 -6.90 18.59 3.02
N ALA A 5 -7.12 19.57 3.90
CA ALA A 5 -7.46 19.31 5.29
C ALA A 5 -8.78 18.54 5.43
N LYS A 6 -9.80 18.86 4.61
CA LYS A 6 -11.07 18.12 4.57
C LYS A 6 -10.88 16.69 4.09
N TYR A 7 -10.07 16.49 3.04
CA TYR A 7 -9.74 15.17 2.52
C TYR A 7 -9.04 14.29 3.56
N GLU A 8 -8.00 14.82 4.22
CA GLU A 8 -7.26 14.08 5.25
C GLU A 8 -8.14 13.77 6.47
N ALA A 9 -9.00 14.71 6.89
CA ALA A 9 -9.95 14.46 7.98
C ALA A 9 -10.94 13.34 7.63
N LYS A 10 -11.47 13.32 6.39
CA LYS A 10 -12.33 12.25 5.91
C LYS A 10 -11.61 10.90 5.93
N LYS A 11 -10.38 10.83 5.40
CA LYS A 11 -9.59 9.59 5.37
C LYS A 11 -9.28 9.06 6.77
N LYS A 12 -8.97 9.95 7.73
CA LYS A 12 -8.80 9.58 9.13
C LYS A 12 -10.09 9.06 9.75
N ALA A 13 -11.24 9.67 9.45
CA ALA A 13 -12.54 9.19 9.92
C ALA A 13 -12.91 7.80 9.34
N GLU A 14 -12.43 7.47 8.15
CA GLU A 14 -12.50 6.11 7.56
C GLU A 14 -11.53 5.11 8.24
N GLY A 15 -10.79 5.53 9.28
CA GLY A 15 -9.82 4.71 10.01
C GLY A 15 -8.50 4.51 9.26
N LEU A 16 -8.20 5.34 8.24
CA LEU A 16 -6.96 5.25 7.46
C LEU A 16 -5.88 6.14 8.05
N LYS A 17 -4.64 5.65 8.02
CA LYS A 17 -3.43 6.38 8.44
C LYS A 17 -2.59 6.73 7.22
N LYS A 18 -2.18 7.99 7.13
CA LYS A 18 -1.19 8.43 6.13
C LYS A 18 0.20 7.95 6.55
N VAL A 19 0.90 7.27 5.65
CA VAL A 19 2.28 6.82 5.82
C VAL A 19 3.10 7.32 4.64
N THR A 20 4.31 7.80 4.90
CA THR A 20 5.27 8.22 3.87
C THR A 20 6.34 7.13 3.74
N LEU A 21 6.55 6.64 2.52
CA LEU A 21 7.51 5.57 2.21
C LEU A 21 8.44 6.00 1.09
N TRP A 22 9.68 5.52 1.11
CA TRP A 22 10.60 5.58 -0.01
C TRP A 22 10.42 4.32 -0.86
N ILE A 23 10.13 4.48 -2.14
CA ILE A 23 9.86 3.38 -3.07
C ILE A 23 10.62 3.57 -4.38
N PRO A 24 10.92 2.49 -5.14
CA PRO A 24 11.43 2.59 -6.50
C PRO A 24 10.44 3.35 -7.40
N SER A 25 10.92 4.29 -8.21
CA SER A 25 10.07 5.15 -9.03
C SER A 25 9.31 4.38 -10.12
N ASP A 26 9.91 3.31 -10.63
CA ASP A 26 9.31 2.40 -11.62
C ASP A 26 8.20 1.51 -11.04
N ARG A 27 8.07 1.43 -9.70
CA ARG A 27 7.07 0.61 -9.01
C ARG A 27 5.95 1.40 -8.34
N GLU A 28 5.89 2.72 -8.55
CA GLU A 28 4.88 3.57 -7.88
C GLU A 28 3.45 3.06 -8.05
N SER A 29 3.08 2.67 -9.27
CA SER A 29 1.74 2.14 -9.58
C SER A 29 1.42 0.86 -8.82
N GLU A 30 2.39 -0.04 -8.65
CA GLU A 30 2.22 -1.29 -7.88
C GLU A 30 1.94 -1.00 -6.40
N PHE A 31 2.68 -0.06 -5.80
CA PHE A 31 2.47 0.35 -4.42
C PHE A 31 1.10 1.03 -4.21
N GLN A 32 0.68 1.87 -5.15
CA GLN A 32 -0.65 2.50 -5.11
C GLN A 32 -1.77 1.47 -5.22
N LEU A 33 -1.64 0.49 -6.12
CA LEU A 33 -2.59 -0.60 -6.27
C LEU A 33 -2.67 -1.46 -5.00
N LEU A 34 -1.51 -1.86 -4.45
CA LEU A 34 -1.43 -2.62 -3.21
C LEU A 34 -2.10 -1.89 -2.04
N ALA A 35 -1.80 -0.60 -1.86
CA ALA A 35 -2.37 0.21 -0.79
C ALA A 35 -3.90 0.33 -0.93
N THR A 36 -4.39 0.51 -2.16
CA THR A 36 -5.84 0.57 -2.44
C THR A 36 -6.51 -0.75 -2.11
N ALA A 37 -5.95 -1.87 -2.57
CA ALA A 37 -6.48 -3.20 -2.28
C ALA A 37 -6.53 -3.49 -0.76
N CYS A 38 -5.52 -3.09 0.01
CA CYS A 38 -5.53 -3.26 1.47
C CYS A 38 -6.59 -2.38 2.17
N CYS A 39 -6.91 -1.22 1.60
CA CYS A 39 -7.96 -0.35 2.14
C CYS A 39 -9.37 -0.89 1.87
N ASP A 40 -9.57 -1.44 0.67
CA ASP A 40 -10.87 -1.96 0.21
C ASP A 40 -11.16 -3.36 0.77
N TYR A 41 -10.13 -4.21 0.83
CA TYR A 41 -10.21 -5.60 1.30
C TYR A 41 -9.44 -5.79 2.61
N ARG A 42 -9.90 -5.14 3.69
CA ARG A 42 -9.21 -5.09 5.01
C ARG A 42 -8.93 -6.44 5.69
N HIS A 43 -9.52 -7.53 5.19
CA HIS A 43 -9.28 -8.89 5.67
C HIS A 43 -8.06 -9.55 4.99
N LEU A 44 -7.57 -8.97 3.89
CA LEU A 44 -6.38 -9.42 3.19
C LEU A 44 -5.14 -8.70 3.74
N SER A 45 -4.03 -9.42 3.80
CA SER A 45 -2.72 -8.89 4.13
C SER A 45 -1.69 -9.46 3.15
N PHE A 46 -0.63 -8.71 2.87
CA PHE A 46 0.45 -9.13 2.00
C PHE A 46 1.63 -9.63 2.84
N ASN A 47 2.02 -10.89 2.63
CA ASN A 47 3.18 -11.50 3.26
C ASN A 47 4.15 -12.11 2.23
N THR A 48 3.88 -11.92 0.94
CA THR A 48 4.70 -12.44 -0.15
C THR A 48 5.01 -11.36 -1.17
N LEU A 49 6.17 -11.45 -1.80
CA LEU A 49 6.55 -10.68 -3.00
C LEU A 49 6.77 -11.64 -4.15
N ARG A 50 6.59 -11.17 -5.38
CA ARG A 50 6.98 -11.92 -6.58
C ARG A 50 8.43 -11.61 -6.91
N ASP A 51 9.27 -12.63 -6.96
CA ASP A 51 10.62 -12.52 -7.53
C ASP A 51 10.49 -12.37 -9.05
N THR A 52 10.96 -11.24 -9.58
CA THR A 52 10.91 -10.91 -11.00
C THR A 52 11.91 -11.72 -11.84
N SER A 53 12.93 -12.32 -11.21
CA SER A 53 13.96 -13.11 -11.90
C SER A 53 13.51 -14.55 -12.08
N SER A 54 12.99 -15.18 -11.00
CA SER A 54 12.55 -16.58 -11.04
C SER A 54 11.05 -16.76 -11.27
N GLY A 55 10.26 -15.70 -11.14
CA GLY A 55 8.79 -15.73 -11.20
C GLY A 55 8.10 -16.31 -9.97
N LYS A 56 8.86 -16.79 -8.97
CA LYS A 56 8.33 -17.42 -7.76
C LYS A 56 7.86 -16.37 -6.75
N TYR A 57 6.96 -16.77 -5.86
CA TYR A 57 6.61 -15.96 -4.70
C TYR A 57 7.54 -16.28 -3.53
N VAL A 58 8.06 -15.23 -2.91
CA VAL A 58 8.95 -15.28 -1.74
C VAL A 58 8.23 -14.66 -0.55
N SER A 59 8.37 -15.27 0.63
CA SER A 59 7.79 -14.71 1.86
C SER A 59 8.60 -13.49 2.32
N LEU A 60 7.91 -12.40 2.67
CA LEU A 60 8.51 -11.21 3.28
C LEU A 60 9.27 -11.52 4.57
N GLU A 61 8.82 -12.53 5.32
CA GLU A 61 9.46 -12.97 6.57
C GLU A 61 10.75 -13.77 6.35
N ARG A 62 11.05 -14.13 5.09
CA ARG A 62 12.20 -14.96 4.70
C ARG A 62 13.10 -14.30 3.65
N LEU A 63 12.94 -12.99 3.44
CA LEU A 63 13.79 -12.18 2.56
C LEU A 63 15.16 -11.89 3.20
#